data_AF-A0A7R9VRL2-F1
#
_entry.id   AF-A0A7R9VRL2-F1
#
_cell.length_a   1.000
_cell.length_b   1.000
_cell.length_c   1.000
_cell.angle_alpha   90.00
_cell.angle_beta   90.00
_cell.angle_gamma   90.00
#
_symmetry.space_group_name_H-M   'P 1'
#
loop_
_entity.id
_entity.type
_entity.pdbx_description
1 polymer ?
#
loop_
_entity_poly.entity_id
_entity_poly.type
_entity_poly.pdbx_seq_one_letter_code
_entity_poly.pdbx_strand_id
1 'polypeptide(L)'
;DKPSGVFRTGWATHDALAAAVADPSLSVTVTLGVSLEPLGNIQNLQAASIGVEDRMNVAKKIAMDLFNYMQSFDDTGARAGFMQVPINVFDRWLKRFESKFRIDPNFFMK
;
A
#
# COMPACT_ATOMS: atom_id res chain seq x y z
N ASP A 1 3.72 30.38 9.67
CA ASP A 1 3.83 30.34 8.20
C ASP A 1 4.52 29.08 7.70
N LYS A 2 3.87 28.34 6.79
CA LYS A 2 4.42 27.16 6.13
C LYS A 2 4.29 27.37 4.62
N PRO A 3 5.32 27.87 3.93
CA PRO A 3 5.23 28.30 2.53
C PRO A 3 5.20 27.14 1.53
N SER A 4 5.37 25.89 1.96
CA SER A 4 5.36 24.71 1.10
C SER A 4 4.69 23.51 1.76
N GLY A 5 4.11 22.63 0.95
CA GLY A 5 3.45 21.40 1.38
C GLY A 5 3.74 20.27 0.40
N VAL A 6 3.89 19.05 0.92
CA VAL A 6 4.00 17.83 0.11
C VAL A 6 2.69 17.08 0.23
N PHE A 7 2.10 16.73 -0.91
CA PHE A 7 0.83 16.02 -0.98
C PHE A 7 1.05 14.69 -1.69
N ARG A 8 0.56 13.60 -1.11
CA ARG A 8 0.49 12.31 -1.80
C ARG A 8 -0.76 12.31 -2.66
N THR A 9 -0.58 12.06 -3.95
CA THR A 9 -1.66 12.22 -4.94
C THR A 9 -2.48 10.94 -5.15
N GLY A 10 -1.99 9.78 -4.70
CA GLY A 10 -2.65 8.48 -4.93
C GLY A 10 -2.74 8.07 -6.41
N TRP A 11 -2.09 8.79 -7.32
CA TRP A 11 -2.16 8.52 -8.76
C TRP A 11 -1.71 7.10 -9.13
N ALA A 12 -0.67 6.59 -8.47
CA ALA A 12 -0.15 5.25 -8.71
C ALA A 12 -1.11 4.13 -8.26
N THR A 13 -2.04 4.42 -7.34
CA THR A 13 -3.01 3.44 -6.82
C THR A 13 -4.40 3.61 -7.44
N HIS A 14 -4.60 4.58 -8.32
CA HIS A 14 -5.87 4.82 -8.98
C HIS A 14 -5.96 3.98 -10.27
N ASP A 15 -6.74 2.90 -10.24
CA ASP A 15 -6.82 1.91 -11.33
C ASP A 15 -7.08 2.52 -12.72
N ALA A 16 -8.01 3.47 -12.80
CA ALA A 16 -8.33 4.16 -14.07
C ALA A 16 -7.13 4.95 -14.63
N LEU A 17 -6.33 5.58 -13.76
CA LEU A 17 -5.15 6.33 -14.18
C LEU A 17 -4.01 5.37 -14.53
N ALA A 18 -3.82 4.32 -13.74
CA ALA A 18 -2.83 3.27 -14.02
C ALA A 18 -3.09 2.61 -15.39
N ALA A 19 -4.36 2.31 -15.69
CA ALA A 19 -4.77 1.77 -16.99
C ALA A 19 -4.53 2.77 -18.13
N ALA A 20 -4.88 4.05 -17.94
CA ALA A 20 -4.67 5.10 -18.94
C ALA A 20 -3.18 5.39 -19.21
N VAL A 21 -2.31 5.26 -18.20
CA VAL A 21 -0.85 5.41 -18.36
C VAL A 21 -0.22 4.19 -19.04
N ALA A 22 -0.80 3.00 -18.88
CA ALA A 22 -0.31 1.77 -19.49
C ALA A 22 -0.62 1.66 -20.99
N ASP A 23 -1.61 2.41 -21.49
CA ASP A 23 -1.95 2.46 -22.91
C ASP A 23 -1.12 3.53 -23.64
N PRO A 24 -0.18 3.13 -24.53
CA PRO A 24 0.69 4.09 -25.23
C PRO A 24 -0.06 4.97 -26.24
N SER A 25 -1.33 4.70 -26.53
CA SER A 25 -2.17 5.52 -27.42
C SER A 25 -2.86 6.68 -26.72
N LEU A 26 -2.87 6.71 -25.38
CA LEU A 26 -3.53 7.73 -24.58
C LEU A 26 -2.52 8.73 -23.98
N SER A 27 -2.85 10.02 -24.04
CA SER A 27 -2.08 11.07 -23.37
C SER A 27 -2.79 11.49 -22.08
N VAL A 28 -2.09 11.36 -20.95
CA VAL A 28 -2.63 11.70 -19.63
C VAL A 28 -2.18 13.12 -19.26
N THR A 29 -3.13 14.03 -19.06
CA THR A 29 -2.88 15.40 -18.60
C THR A 29 -3.39 15.58 -17.17
N VAL A 30 -2.54 16.11 -16.29
CA VAL A 30 -2.87 16.37 -14.89
C VAL A 30 -2.90 17.87 -14.64
N THR A 31 -3.97 18.38 -14.02
CA THR A 31 -4.13 19.80 -13.70
C THR A 31 -4.05 20.02 -12.20
N LEU A 32 -3.16 20.92 -11.78
CA LEU A 32 -3.02 21.37 -10.40
C LEU A 32 -3.70 22.73 -10.26
N GLY A 33 -4.77 22.78 -9.45
CA GLY A 33 -5.47 24.03 -9.13
C GLY A 33 -4.99 24.61 -7.80
N VAL A 34 -4.69 25.90 -7.79
CA VAL A 34 -4.34 26.64 -6.56
C VAL A 34 -5.35 27.77 -6.38
N SER A 35 -6.08 27.76 -5.26
CA SER A 35 -6.98 28.85 -4.86
C SER A 35 -6.45 29.53 -3.61
N LEU A 36 -6.63 30.85 -3.52
CA LEU A 36 -6.30 31.66 -2.36
C LEU A 36 -7.58 31.90 -1.56
N GLU A 37 -7.64 31.33 -0.36
CA GLU A 37 -8.82 31.39 0.51
C GLU A 37 -8.50 32.04 1.86
N PRO A 38 -9.48 32.72 2.49
CA PRO A 38 -9.34 33.18 3.87
C PRO A 38 -9.10 32.01 4.84
N LEU A 39 -8.25 32.22 5.85
CA LEU A 39 -7.85 31.17 6.80
C LEU A 39 -9.04 30.50 7.51
N GLY A 40 -10.11 31.25 7.79
CA GLY A 40 -11.34 30.73 8.39
C GLY A 40 -12.08 29.71 7.53
N ASN A 41 -11.92 29.75 6.20
CA ASN A 41 -12.58 28.83 5.27
C ASN A 41 -11.80 27.52 5.10
N ILE A 42 -10.48 27.54 5.32
CA ILE A 42 -9.59 26.40 5.07
C ILE A 42 -9.59 25.39 6.25
N GLN A 43 -9.89 25.85 7.47
CA GLN A 43 -9.81 25.01 8.68
C GLN A 43 -10.76 23.79 8.67
N ASN A 44 -11.85 23.86 7.91
CA ASN A 44 -12.83 22.76 7.79
C ASN A 44 -12.52 21.79 6.64
N LEU A 45 -11.57 22.12 5.77
CA LEU A 45 -11.16 21.23 4.67
C LEU A 45 -10.19 20.19 5.22
N GLN A 46 -10.70 19.00 5.53
CA GLN A 46 -9.89 17.84 5.90
C GLN A 46 -9.07 17.35 4.69
N ALA A 47 -8.02 18.07 4.31
CA ALA A 47 -7.05 17.65 3.30
C ALA A 47 -6.16 16.47 3.75
N ALA A 48 -6.40 15.92 4.95
CA ALA A 48 -5.57 14.93 5.61
C ALA A 48 -6.07 13.48 5.49
N SER A 49 -7.22 13.23 4.87
CA SER A 49 -7.81 11.88 4.77
C SER A 49 -7.28 11.05 3.59
N ILE A 50 -6.50 11.65 2.68
CA ILE A 50 -5.82 10.94 1.59
C ILE A 50 -4.69 10.10 2.20
N GLY A 51 -4.98 8.81 2.43
CA GLY A 51 -4.03 7.83 2.97
C GLY A 51 -4.51 7.05 4.20
N VAL A 52 -5.72 7.28 4.72
CA VAL A 52 -6.29 6.42 5.79
C VAL A 52 -6.70 5.06 5.22
N GLU A 53 -7.28 5.01 4.02
CA GLU A 53 -7.59 3.76 3.32
C GLU A 53 -6.33 2.98 2.93
N ASP A 54 -5.26 3.68 2.55
CA ASP A 54 -3.96 3.07 2.25
C ASP A 54 -3.42 2.29 3.45
N ARG A 55 -3.60 2.76 4.69
CA ARG A 55 -3.12 2.05 5.89
C ARG A 55 -3.83 0.71 6.08
N MET A 56 -5.15 0.66 5.84
CA MET A 56 -5.92 -0.58 5.94
C MET A 56 -5.54 -1.54 4.81
N ASN A 57 -5.32 -1.04 3.60
CA ASN A 57 -4.88 -1.86 2.46
C ASN A 57 -3.47 -2.42 2.69
N VAL A 58 -2.56 -1.62 3.24
CA VAL A 58 -1.22 -2.06 3.65
C VAL A 58 -1.32 -3.18 4.70
N ALA A 59 -2.15 -3.03 5.74
CA ALA A 59 -2.35 -4.05 6.75
C ALA A 59 -2.89 -5.37 6.15
N LYS A 60 -3.87 -5.29 5.24
CA LYS A 60 -4.40 -6.45 4.52
C LYS A 60 -3.35 -7.15 3.66
N LYS A 61 -2.51 -6.38 2.96
CA LYS A 61 -1.44 -6.93 2.11
C LYS A 61 -0.33 -7.58 2.93
N ILE A 62 0.03 -7.01 4.09
CA ILE A 62 0.97 -7.63 5.05
C ILE A 62 0.39 -8.95 5.58
N ALA A 63 -0.89 -8.97 5.96
CA ALA A 63 -1.56 -10.20 6.41
C ALA A 63 -1.59 -11.28 5.32
N MET A 64 -1.81 -10.88 4.05
CA MET A 64 -1.80 -11.80 2.91
C MET A 64 -0.40 -12.37 2.62
N ASP A 65 0.66 -11.55 2.68
CA ASP A 65 2.05 -12.05 2.52
C ASP A 65 2.42 -13.05 3.62
N LEU A 66 2.02 -12.78 4.87
CA LEU A 66 2.21 -13.73 5.98
C LEU A 66 1.44 -15.04 5.74
N PHE A 67 0.17 -14.96 5.33
CA PHE A 67 -0.65 -16.13 5.05
C PHE A 67 -0.04 -17.01 3.95
N ASN A 68 0.37 -16.40 2.83
CA ASN A 68 1.02 -17.10 1.72
C ASN A 68 2.35 -17.74 2.15
N TYR A 69 3.09 -17.09 3.04
CA TYR A 69 4.32 -17.67 3.59
C TYR A 69 4.02 -18.88 4.47
N MET A 70 3.02 -18.80 5.37
CA MET A 70 2.62 -19.92 6.21
C MET A 70 2.12 -21.10 5.36
N GLN A 71 1.34 -20.84 4.31
CA GLN A 71 0.87 -21.85 3.36
C GLN A 71 2.01 -22.57 2.62
N SER A 72 3.16 -21.92 2.42
CA SER A 72 4.32 -22.59 1.81
C SER A 72 4.94 -23.71 2.66
N PHE A 73 4.56 -23.82 3.94
CA PHE A 73 4.95 -24.91 4.84
C PHE A 73 3.90 -26.02 4.96
N ASP A 74 2.78 -25.91 4.25
CA ASP A 74 1.74 -26.93 4.20
C ASP A 74 2.20 -28.09 3.31
N ASP A 75 3.15 -28.89 3.83
CA ASP A 75 3.51 -30.16 3.24
C ASP A 75 2.73 -31.27 3.96
N THR A 76 1.83 -31.88 3.19
CA THR A 76 1.05 -33.09 3.42
C THR A 76 1.41 -33.92 4.67
N GLY A 77 0.61 -33.77 5.75
CA GLY A 77 0.67 -34.72 6.87
C GLY A 77 -0.16 -34.39 8.12
N ALA A 78 -0.67 -33.16 8.25
CA ALA A 78 -1.44 -32.75 9.43
C ALA A 78 -2.96 -32.90 9.21
N ARG A 79 -3.68 -33.20 10.30
CA ARG A 79 -5.15 -33.31 10.37
C ARG A 79 -5.85 -32.26 9.50
N ALA A 80 -6.80 -32.71 8.68
CA ALA A 80 -7.62 -31.84 7.84
C ALA A 80 -8.14 -30.63 8.64
N GLY A 81 -7.74 -29.42 8.22
CA GLY A 81 -8.12 -28.15 8.85
C GLY A 81 -7.06 -27.49 9.75
N PHE A 82 -5.90 -28.11 9.99
CA PHE A 82 -4.81 -27.51 10.77
C PHE A 82 -3.50 -27.43 10.00
N MET A 83 -2.87 -26.26 10.01
CA MET A 83 -1.54 -26.02 9.45
C MET A 83 -0.47 -26.21 10.53
N GLN A 84 0.46 -27.12 10.31
CA GLN A 84 1.60 -27.32 11.21
C GLN A 84 2.77 -26.47 10.76
N VAL A 85 3.06 -25.39 11.50
CA VAL A 85 4.17 -24.49 11.20
C VAL A 85 5.32 -24.65 12.20
N PRO A 86 6.58 -24.52 11.77
CA PRO A 86 7.71 -24.43 12.68
C PRO A 86 7.54 -23.24 13.66
N ILE A 87 7.98 -23.39 14.91
CA ILE A 87 7.87 -22.34 15.94
C ILE A 87 8.56 -21.02 15.57
N ASN A 88 9.56 -21.07 14.68
CA ASN A 88 10.31 -19.92 14.19
C ASN A 88 9.78 -19.37 12.86
N VAL A 89 8.56 -19.74 12.45
CA VAL A 89 7.96 -19.29 11.18
C VAL A 89 7.88 -17.76 11.12
N PHE A 90 7.54 -17.10 12.23
CA PHE A 90 7.44 -15.65 12.27
C PHE A 90 8.80 -14.97 12.09
N ASP A 91 9.85 -15.44 12.77
CA ASP A 91 11.20 -14.88 12.63
C ASP A 91 11.75 -15.03 11.21
N ARG A 92 11.47 -16.18 10.58
CA ARG A 92 11.91 -16.44 9.20
C ARG A 92 11.12 -15.60 8.20
N TRP A 93 9.81 -15.45 8.40
CA TRP A 93 8.98 -14.55 7.61
C TRP A 93 9.48 -13.11 7.73
N LEU A 94 9.70 -12.62 8.95
CA LEU A 94 10.12 -11.25 9.22
C LEU A 94 11.46 -10.94 8.54
N LYS A 95 12.46 -11.83 8.65
CA LYS A 95 13.74 -11.67 7.94
C LYS A 95 13.57 -11.60 6.42
N ARG A 96 12.67 -12.42 5.84
CA ARG A 96 12.36 -12.38 4.41
C ARG A 96 11.64 -11.09 4.04
N PHE A 97 10.69 -10.65 4.86
CA PHE A 97 9.93 -9.42 4.68
C PHE A 97 10.87 -8.22 4.66
N GLU A 98 11.77 -8.10 5.64
CA GLU A 98 12.77 -7.02 5.72
C GLU A 98 13.69 -7.02 4.49
N SER A 99 14.16 -8.20 4.05
CA SER A 99 15.01 -8.30 2.86
C SER A 99 14.29 -7.81 1.60
N LYS A 100 13.01 -8.19 1.40
CA LYS A 100 12.20 -7.72 0.28
C LYS A 100 11.89 -6.23 0.39
N PHE A 101 11.54 -5.76 1.58
CA PHE A 101 11.21 -4.36 1.84
C PHE A 101 12.40 -3.42 1.58
N ARG A 102 13.63 -3.85 1.89
CA ARG A 102 14.86 -3.09 1.58
C ARG A 102 15.08 -2.91 0.08
N ILE A 103 14.69 -3.91 -0.72
CA ILE A 103 14.87 -3.89 -2.18
C ILE A 103 13.74 -3.09 -2.84
N ASP A 104 12.50 -3.32 -2.41
CA ASP A 104 11.31 -2.64 -2.92
C ASP A 104 10.36 -2.33 -1.76
N PRO A 105 10.30 -1.07 -1.28
CA PRO A 105 9.40 -0.66 -0.20
C PRO A 105 7.91 -0.87 -0.51
N ASN A 106 7.54 -1.06 -1.78
CA ASN A 106 6.18 -1.26 -2.24
C ASN A 106 5.93 -2.70 -2.72
N PHE A 107 6.78 -3.69 -2.37
CA PHE A 107 6.64 -5.06 -2.88
C PHE A 107 5.30 -5.72 -2.53
N PHE A 108 4.68 -5.32 -1.43
CA PHE A 108 3.37 -5.80 -0.98
C PHE A 108 2.19 -5.03 -1.61
N MET A 109 2.45 -3.99 -2.42
CA MET A 109 1.42 -3.21 -3.13
C MET A 109 1.15 -3.71 -4.55
N LYS A 110 1.99 -4.60 -5.09
CA LYS A 110 1.81 -5.21 -6.41
C LYS A 110 0.72 -6.29 -6.42
#